data_AF-A0A414M9E4-F1
#
_entry.id   AF-A0A414M9E4-F1
#
_cell.length_a   1.000
_cell.length_b   1.000
_cell.length_c   1.000
_cell.angle_alpha   90.00
_cell.angle_beta   90.00
_cell.angle_gamma   90.00
#
_symmetry.space_group_name_H-M   'P 1'
#
loop_
_entity.id
_entity.type
_entity.pdbx_description
1 polymer ?
#
loop_
_entity_poly.entity_id
_entity_poly.type
_entity_poly.pdbx_seq_one_letter_code
_entity_poly.pdbx_strand_id
1 'polypeptide(L)'
;MTNDENTYIGMSLPEGIRYITVFEKGDFENCGRILRTFYRTEDRVRKLLALGNLLHLGGSLSSNENKTSCWPLNNGNPIHEAKEISGKEKFFLLGDWTYLYENGRWFLGYEGKIYEISNPEFSVFVPDKDHTPSPLDKGLSFAVIGETGKLEFTPEIVNGWDTWKSLPKRVSEKGKTVYVFRKTQLIKVIKPKKLES
;
A
#
# COMPACT_ATOMS: atom_id res chain seq x y z
N MET A 1 22.52 2.26 1.92
CA MET A 1 22.06 1.90 0.57
C MET A 1 20.56 1.84 0.65
N THR A 2 19.89 2.90 0.22
CA THR A 2 18.43 2.97 0.15
C THR A 2 17.97 1.82 -0.73
N ASN A 3 17.03 0.99 -0.26
CA ASN A 3 16.32 0.08 -1.15
C ASN A 3 15.69 0.96 -2.23
N ASP A 4 16.27 0.97 -3.43
CA ASP A 4 15.63 1.57 -4.58
C ASP A 4 14.29 0.85 -4.74
N GLU A 5 13.18 1.58 -4.57
CA GLU A 5 11.79 1.11 -4.70
C GLU A 5 11.52 0.74 -6.16
N ASN A 6 12.27 -0.22 -6.69
CA ASN A 6 12.15 -0.71 -8.04
C ASN A 6 10.73 -1.23 -8.23
N THR A 7 10.12 -0.80 -9.32
CA THR A 7 8.77 -1.22 -9.68
C THR A 7 8.84 -2.30 -10.73
N TYR A 8 8.08 -3.37 -10.54
CA TYR A 8 8.05 -4.49 -11.47
C TYR A 8 6.70 -4.56 -12.16
N ILE A 9 6.70 -4.66 -13.48
CA ILE A 9 5.49 -4.76 -14.28
C ILE A 9 5.55 -6.09 -15.03
N GLY A 10 4.61 -6.98 -14.73
CA GLY A 10 4.56 -8.34 -15.25
C GLY A 10 3.26 -8.65 -15.96
N MET A 11 3.31 -9.70 -16.79
CA MET A 11 2.15 -10.33 -17.39
C MET A 11 2.21 -11.84 -17.13
N SER A 12 1.09 -12.41 -16.70
CA SER A 12 0.91 -13.85 -16.56
C SER A 12 0.76 -14.49 -17.94
N LEU A 13 1.62 -15.47 -18.22
CA LEU A 13 1.68 -16.27 -19.45
C LEU A 13 1.64 -17.76 -19.10
N PRO A 14 1.30 -18.66 -20.04
CA PRO A 14 1.32 -20.11 -19.79
C PRO A 14 2.66 -20.64 -19.25
N GLU A 15 3.77 -20.10 -19.75
CA GLU A 15 5.14 -20.45 -19.37
C GLU A 15 5.62 -19.84 -18.05
N GLY A 16 4.89 -18.87 -17.49
CA GLY A 16 5.28 -18.16 -16.28
C GLY A 16 4.93 -16.67 -16.34
N ILE A 17 5.62 -15.85 -15.55
CA ILE A 17 5.43 -14.40 -15.59
C ILE A 17 6.59 -13.76 -16.32
N ARG A 18 6.29 -13.02 -17.38
CA ARG A 18 7.25 -12.16 -18.07
C ARG A 18 7.12 -10.74 -17.54
N TYR A 19 8.23 -10.11 -17.15
CA TYR A 19 8.20 -8.83 -16.48
C TYR A 19 9.37 -7.91 -16.85
N ILE A 20 9.15 -6.61 -16.65
CA ILE A 20 10.15 -5.55 -16.79
C ILE A 20 10.29 -4.80 -15.46
N THR A 21 11.40 -4.11 -15.29
CA THR A 21 11.65 -3.19 -14.17
C THR A 21 11.52 -1.74 -14.64
N VAL A 22 10.87 -0.91 -13.83
CA VAL A 22 10.82 0.55 -13.95
C VAL A 22 11.65 1.16 -12.82
N PHE A 23 12.58 2.03 -13.19
CA PHE A 23 13.57 2.59 -12.26
C PHE A 23 13.17 3.96 -11.66
N GLU A 24 12.34 4.76 -12.32
CA GLU A 24 11.70 5.91 -11.67
C GLU A 24 10.53 5.46 -10.77
N LYS A 25 10.12 6.36 -9.86
CA LYS A 25 9.03 6.17 -8.90
C LYS A 25 7.83 5.47 -9.54
N GLY A 26 7.58 4.22 -9.15
CA GLY A 26 6.45 3.44 -9.65
C GLY A 26 5.38 3.15 -8.60
N ASP A 27 5.16 4.12 -7.72
CA ASP A 27 3.97 4.15 -6.87
C ASP A 27 2.66 4.09 -7.68
N PHE A 28 1.54 3.93 -6.99
CA PHE A 28 0.24 3.79 -7.63
C PHE A 28 -0.15 5.01 -8.48
N GLU A 29 0.19 6.22 -8.03
CA GLU A 29 -0.18 7.46 -8.72
C GLU A 29 0.56 7.60 -10.06
N ASN A 30 1.80 7.12 -10.14
CA ASN A 30 2.62 7.16 -11.34
C ASN A 30 2.43 5.91 -12.21
N CYS A 31 2.66 4.71 -11.68
CA CYS A 31 2.57 3.48 -12.48
C CYS A 31 1.17 2.87 -12.50
N GLY A 32 0.54 2.69 -11.34
CA GLY A 32 -0.76 2.02 -11.23
C GLY A 32 -1.85 2.66 -12.08
N ARG A 33 -1.95 4.00 -12.03
CA ARG A 33 -2.92 4.79 -12.83
C ARG A 33 -2.66 4.69 -14.32
N ILE A 34 -1.41 4.75 -14.75
CA ILE A 34 -1.04 4.64 -16.16
C ILE A 34 -1.40 3.24 -16.69
N LEU A 35 -1.04 2.19 -15.96
CA LEU A 35 -1.31 0.80 -16.35
C LEU A 35 -2.80 0.54 -16.53
N ARG A 36 -3.62 0.89 -15.54
CA ARG A 36 -5.07 0.66 -15.62
C ARG A 36 -5.78 1.49 -16.68
N THR A 37 -5.21 2.63 -17.07
CA THR A 37 -5.85 3.55 -18.03
C THR A 37 -5.46 3.22 -19.46
N PHE A 38 -4.15 3.09 -19.70
CA PHE A 38 -3.58 2.99 -21.04
C PHE A 38 -3.24 1.56 -21.45
N TYR A 39 -2.96 0.66 -20.50
CA TYR A 39 -2.53 -0.72 -20.77
C TYR A 39 -3.60 -1.74 -20.39
N ARG A 40 -4.82 -1.54 -20.89
CA ARG A 40 -6.00 -2.36 -20.54
C ARG A 40 -6.09 -3.69 -21.29
N THR A 41 -5.45 -3.77 -22.46
CA THR A 41 -5.54 -4.93 -23.34
C THR A 41 -4.24 -5.71 -23.35
N GLU A 42 -4.37 -7.02 -23.49
CA GLU A 42 -3.23 -7.93 -23.61
C GLU A 42 -2.23 -7.49 -24.68
N ASP A 43 -2.69 -7.11 -25.87
CA ASP A 43 -1.84 -6.60 -26.96
C ASP A 43 -0.98 -5.41 -26.52
N ARG A 44 -1.56 -4.45 -25.78
CA ARG A 44 -0.80 -3.29 -25.28
C ARG A 44 0.20 -3.68 -24.20
N VAL A 45 -0.15 -4.61 -23.31
CA VAL A 45 0.77 -5.10 -22.28
C VAL A 45 1.94 -5.85 -22.91
N ARG A 46 1.69 -6.69 -23.92
CA ARG A 46 2.75 -7.38 -24.68
C ARG A 46 3.70 -6.40 -25.35
N LYS A 47 3.16 -5.34 -25.98
CA LYS A 47 3.96 -4.25 -26.57
C LYS A 47 4.77 -3.48 -25.52
N LEU A 48 4.22 -3.27 -24.32
CA LEU A 48 4.93 -2.65 -23.21
C LEU A 48 6.13 -3.52 -22.77
N LEU A 49 5.90 -4.81 -22.54
CA LEU A 49 6.97 -5.73 -22.12
C LEU A 49 8.07 -5.87 -23.19
N ALA A 50 7.72 -5.76 -24.48
CA ALA A 50 8.68 -5.79 -25.57
C ALA A 50 9.66 -4.60 -25.58
N LEU A 51 9.31 -3.48 -24.93
CA LEU A 51 10.22 -2.34 -24.75
C LEU A 51 11.39 -2.66 -23.81
N GLY A 52 11.24 -3.68 -22.95
CA GLY A 52 12.20 -3.99 -21.91
C GLY A 52 12.08 -3.08 -20.68
N ASN A 53 13.12 -3.08 -19.86
CA ASN A 53 13.21 -2.24 -18.67
C ASN A 53 13.14 -0.76 -19.05
N LEU A 54 12.44 0.00 -18.22
CA LEU A 54 12.13 1.40 -18.47
C LEU A 54 12.78 2.27 -17.42
N LEU A 55 13.24 3.45 -17.83
CA LEU A 55 13.49 4.52 -16.89
C LEU A 55 12.16 5.04 -16.35
N HIS A 56 11.24 5.36 -17.27
CA HIS A 56 9.93 5.95 -16.98
C HIS A 56 8.79 5.22 -17.70
N LEU A 57 7.66 5.04 -17.03
CA LEU A 57 6.43 4.52 -17.61
C LEU A 57 5.54 5.69 -18.08
N GLY A 58 5.28 5.78 -19.38
CA GLY A 58 4.30 6.69 -19.96
C GLY A 58 3.01 5.99 -20.39
N GLY A 59 1.99 6.76 -20.76
CA GLY A 59 0.74 6.23 -21.33
C GLY A 59 0.82 5.90 -22.83
N SER A 60 1.84 6.41 -23.51
CA SER A 60 2.14 6.12 -24.91
C SER A 60 3.31 5.15 -25.05
N LEU A 61 3.18 4.21 -25.99
CA LEU A 61 4.24 3.29 -26.38
C LEU A 61 5.30 3.93 -27.30
N SER A 62 5.07 5.17 -27.77
CA SER A 62 6.05 5.90 -28.58
C SER A 62 7.28 6.27 -27.75
N SER A 63 8.49 6.02 -28.23
CA SER A 63 9.72 6.50 -27.60
C SER A 63 10.02 7.94 -28.03
N ASN A 64 9.41 8.93 -27.37
CA ASN A 64 9.83 10.32 -27.49
C ASN A 64 10.08 10.91 -26.10
N GLU A 65 10.95 11.92 -26.01
CA GLU A 65 11.38 12.55 -24.75
C GLU A 65 10.27 13.36 -24.04
N ASN A 66 9.02 13.23 -24.47
CA ASN A 66 7.89 13.79 -23.75
C ASN A 66 7.52 12.88 -22.57
N LYS A 67 7.25 13.48 -21.39
CA LYS A 67 6.87 12.76 -20.16
C LYS A 67 5.64 11.85 -20.27
N THR A 68 4.88 11.94 -21.36
CA THR A 68 3.70 11.12 -21.65
C THR A 68 4.03 9.74 -22.22
N SER A 69 5.29 9.50 -22.58
CA SER A 69 5.77 8.34 -23.32
C SER A 69 6.67 7.43 -22.47
N CYS A 70 6.67 6.13 -22.76
CA CYS A 70 7.63 5.20 -22.16
C CYS A 70 9.06 5.56 -22.57
N TRP A 71 9.99 5.50 -21.62
CA TRP A 71 11.42 5.69 -21.86
C TRP A 71 12.15 4.36 -21.67
N PRO A 72 12.33 3.56 -22.74
CA PRO A 72 13.05 2.31 -22.66
C PRO A 72 14.53 2.54 -22.42
N LEU A 73 15.14 1.69 -21.59
CA LEU A 73 16.59 1.61 -21.42
C LEU A 73 17.24 0.64 -22.41
N ASN A 74 16.41 -0.05 -23.19
CA ASN A 74 16.87 -1.02 -24.16
C ASN A 74 17.48 -0.32 -25.40
N ASN A 75 18.75 0.07 -25.28
CA ASN A 75 19.58 0.54 -26.40
C ASN A 75 20.24 -0.63 -27.15
N GLY A 76 19.55 -1.77 -27.26
CA GLY A 76 20.11 -3.03 -27.79
C GLY A 76 20.93 -3.82 -26.76
N ASN A 77 20.75 -3.54 -25.47
CA ASN A 77 21.45 -4.24 -24.39
C ASN A 77 20.53 -5.31 -23.75
N PRO A 78 20.86 -6.61 -23.87
CA PRO A 78 20.02 -7.70 -23.38
C PRO A 78 19.69 -7.65 -21.88
N ILE A 79 20.49 -6.97 -21.06
CA ILE A 79 20.21 -6.83 -19.62
C ILE A 79 18.91 -6.06 -19.34
N HIS A 80 18.47 -5.26 -20.31
CA HIS A 80 17.25 -4.49 -20.25
C HIS A 80 16.08 -5.23 -20.92
N GLU A 81 16.23 -6.47 -21.38
CA GLU A 81 15.08 -7.24 -21.86
C GLU A 81 14.18 -7.67 -20.70
N ALA A 82 12.92 -7.95 -21.05
CA ALA A 82 11.97 -8.52 -20.10
C ALA A 82 12.46 -9.88 -19.59
N LYS A 83 12.39 -10.06 -18.27
CA LYS A 83 12.82 -11.25 -17.55
C LYS A 83 11.64 -12.20 -17.33
N GLU A 84 11.96 -13.43 -16.97
CA GLU A 84 10.98 -14.46 -16.64
C GLU A 84 11.10 -14.88 -15.17
N ILE A 85 9.97 -15.16 -14.54
CA ILE A 85 9.91 -15.72 -13.20
C ILE A 85 8.80 -16.75 -13.09
N SER A 86 9.11 -17.87 -12.43
CA SER A 86 8.15 -18.94 -12.18
C SER A 86 7.30 -18.65 -10.95
N GLY A 87 6.00 -18.46 -11.16
CA GLY A 87 5.02 -18.37 -10.10
C GLY A 87 4.75 -16.94 -9.61
N LYS A 88 3.45 -16.68 -9.41
CA LYS A 88 2.89 -15.40 -8.97
C LYS A 88 3.40 -14.94 -7.61
N GLU A 89 3.59 -15.88 -6.69
CA GLU A 89 4.13 -15.60 -5.35
C GLU A 89 5.54 -15.01 -5.42
N LYS A 90 6.43 -15.62 -6.22
CA LYS A 90 7.80 -15.10 -6.37
C LYS A 90 7.83 -13.73 -7.04
N PHE A 91 6.94 -13.48 -7.99
CA PHE A 91 6.83 -12.17 -8.64
C PHE A 91 6.46 -11.07 -7.64
N PHE A 92 5.47 -11.30 -6.77
CA PHE A 92 5.07 -10.31 -5.75
C PHE A 92 6.10 -10.13 -4.63
N LEU A 93 7.12 -10.99 -4.54
CA LEU A 93 8.24 -10.86 -3.61
C LEU A 93 9.43 -10.07 -4.18
N LEU A 94 9.36 -9.61 -5.44
CA LEU A 94 10.46 -8.88 -6.09
C LEU A 94 10.71 -7.48 -5.51
N GLY A 95 9.69 -6.83 -4.97
CA GLY A 95 9.81 -5.52 -4.35
C GLY A 95 8.48 -4.95 -3.89
N ASP A 96 8.53 -3.74 -3.36
CA ASP A 96 7.38 -3.09 -2.73
C ASP A 96 6.28 -2.74 -3.74
N TRP A 97 6.62 -2.48 -5.00
CA TRP A 97 5.66 -2.15 -6.05
C TRP A 97 5.73 -3.19 -7.18
N THR A 98 4.71 -4.03 -7.27
CA THR A 98 4.62 -5.10 -8.27
C THR A 98 3.25 -5.05 -8.94
N TYR A 99 3.21 -4.92 -10.27
CA TYR A 99 1.98 -4.84 -11.04
C TYR A 99 1.89 -6.04 -11.97
N LEU A 100 0.89 -6.89 -11.80
CA LEU A 100 0.68 -8.07 -12.63
C LEU A 100 -0.57 -7.93 -13.48
N TYR A 101 -0.43 -8.06 -14.80
CA TYR A 101 -1.55 -8.25 -15.70
C TYR A 101 -1.89 -9.73 -15.82
N GLU A 102 -3.12 -10.09 -15.50
CA GLU A 102 -3.60 -11.47 -15.57
C GLU A 102 -5.10 -11.47 -15.91
N ASN A 103 -5.49 -12.27 -16.89
CA ASN A 103 -6.89 -12.47 -17.30
C ASN A 103 -7.67 -11.16 -17.53
N GLY A 104 -7.03 -10.19 -18.21
CA GLY A 104 -7.65 -8.91 -18.51
C GLY A 104 -7.63 -7.90 -17.37
N ARG A 105 -6.97 -8.18 -16.25
CA ARG A 105 -6.99 -7.35 -15.05
C ARG A 105 -5.58 -7.07 -14.53
N TRP A 106 -5.43 -5.91 -13.92
CA TRP A 106 -4.25 -5.49 -13.18
C TRP A 106 -4.38 -5.78 -11.69
N PHE A 107 -3.33 -6.35 -11.12
CA PHE A 107 -3.15 -6.58 -9.69
C PHE A 107 -1.92 -5.84 -9.19
N LEU A 108 -2.06 -5.06 -8.13
CA LEU A 108 -0.97 -4.42 -7.39
C LEU A 108 -0.59 -5.30 -6.20
N GLY A 109 0.66 -5.73 -6.13
CA GLY A 109 1.30 -6.23 -4.91
C GLY A 109 2.01 -5.09 -4.18
N TYR A 110 1.67 -4.90 -2.91
CA TYR A 110 2.32 -3.94 -2.02
C TYR A 110 2.32 -4.45 -0.58
N GLU A 111 3.50 -4.46 0.06
CA GLU A 111 3.72 -4.94 1.44
C GLU A 111 3.06 -6.31 1.73
N GLY A 112 3.21 -7.27 0.81
CA GLY A 112 2.68 -8.63 0.94
C GLY A 112 1.17 -8.76 0.75
N LYS A 113 0.46 -7.68 0.42
CA LYS A 113 -0.97 -7.67 0.07
C LYS A 113 -1.12 -7.52 -1.44
N ILE A 114 -2.18 -8.11 -1.98
CA ILE A 114 -2.53 -8.04 -3.40
C ILE A 114 -3.87 -7.34 -3.56
N TYR A 115 -3.93 -6.34 -4.43
CA TYR A 115 -5.08 -5.50 -4.71
C TYR A 115 -5.45 -5.60 -6.18
N GLU A 116 -6.73 -5.81 -6.50
CA GLU A 116 -7.22 -5.76 -7.88
C GLU A 116 -7.54 -4.31 -8.24
N ILE A 117 -6.75 -3.71 -9.12
CA ILE A 117 -6.76 -2.26 -9.39
C ILE A 117 -7.46 -1.89 -10.69
N SER A 118 -8.01 -2.86 -11.43
CA SER A 118 -8.83 -2.60 -12.62
C SER A 118 -10.27 -2.25 -12.26
N ASN A 119 -10.72 -2.64 -11.06
CA ASN A 119 -12.01 -2.24 -10.50
C ASN A 119 -12.19 -0.71 -10.54
N PRO A 120 -13.25 -0.19 -11.18
CA PRO A 120 -13.56 1.23 -11.21
C PRO A 120 -13.61 1.90 -9.82
N GLU A 121 -14.05 1.17 -8.79
CA GLU A 121 -14.13 1.65 -7.40
C GLU A 121 -12.74 1.87 -6.76
N PHE A 122 -11.69 1.25 -7.32
CA PHE A 122 -10.33 1.39 -6.82
C PHE A 122 -9.69 2.68 -7.36
N SER A 123 -10.05 3.86 -6.84
CA SER A 123 -9.61 5.15 -7.40
C SER A 123 -8.29 5.69 -6.86
N VAL A 124 -7.95 5.32 -5.62
CA VAL A 124 -6.79 5.80 -4.87
C VAL A 124 -6.18 4.63 -4.10
N PHE A 125 -4.86 4.61 -4.04
CA PHE A 125 -4.12 3.71 -3.15
C PHE A 125 -3.21 4.55 -2.25
N VAL A 126 -3.38 4.40 -0.95
CA VAL A 126 -2.52 5.02 0.06
C VAL A 126 -1.90 3.88 0.85
N PRO A 127 -0.56 3.73 0.87
CA PRO A 127 0.11 2.78 1.74
C PRO A 127 -0.31 2.93 3.21
N ASP A 128 -0.43 1.81 3.94
CA ASP A 128 -0.76 1.80 5.38
C ASP A 128 0.20 2.69 6.21
N LYS A 129 1.47 2.81 5.77
CA LYS A 129 2.49 3.67 6.38
C LYS A 129 2.22 5.17 6.22
N ASP A 130 1.52 5.56 5.16
CA ASP A 130 1.24 6.96 4.79
C ASP A 130 -0.17 7.39 5.18
N HIS A 131 -1.01 6.44 5.60
CA HIS A 131 -2.28 6.75 6.24
C HIS A 131 -2.03 7.52 7.54
N THR A 132 -2.46 8.79 7.59
CA THR A 132 -2.65 9.47 8.87
C THR A 132 -3.70 8.69 9.65
N PRO A 133 -3.34 8.05 10.79
CA PRO A 133 -4.29 7.24 11.50
C PRO A 133 -5.40 8.15 12.00
N SER A 134 -6.65 7.79 11.68
CA SER A 134 -7.80 8.63 12.00
C SER A 134 -7.87 8.85 13.51
N PRO A 135 -8.13 10.09 13.96
CA PRO A 135 -8.44 10.34 15.36
C PRO A 135 -9.59 9.45 15.82
N LEU A 136 -9.64 9.15 17.12
CA LEU A 136 -10.72 8.40 17.73
C LEU A 136 -12.07 9.03 17.39
N ASP A 137 -13.06 8.17 17.12
CA ASP A 137 -14.44 8.57 16.88
C ASP A 137 -14.94 9.55 17.97
N LYS A 138 -15.56 10.65 17.54
CA LYS A 138 -16.18 11.65 18.46
C LYS A 138 -17.29 11.08 19.36
N GLY A 139 -17.77 9.86 19.08
CA GLY A 139 -18.82 9.18 19.85
C GLY A 139 -18.32 8.23 20.93
N LEU A 140 -17.01 8.24 21.22
CA LEU A 140 -16.42 7.42 22.28
C LEU A 140 -16.39 8.16 23.61
N SER A 141 -16.69 7.45 24.68
CA SER A 141 -16.50 7.91 26.05
C SER A 141 -15.53 6.99 26.79
N PHE A 142 -14.71 7.58 27.64
CA PHE A 142 -13.65 6.89 28.38
C PHE A 142 -13.95 6.97 29.85
N ALA A 143 -13.76 5.86 30.56
CA ALA A 143 -14.00 5.80 31.99
C ALA A 143 -12.94 4.96 32.71
N VAL A 144 -12.78 5.24 34.00
CA VAL A 144 -11.92 4.50 34.93
C VAL A 144 -12.74 4.08 36.13
N ILE A 145 -12.27 3.09 36.89
CA ILE A 145 -12.82 2.81 38.21
C ILE A 145 -12.15 3.77 39.19
N GLY A 146 -12.95 4.63 39.81
CA GLY A 146 -12.51 5.56 40.85
C GLY A 146 -12.22 4.85 42.17
N GLU A 147 -11.68 5.58 43.15
CA GLU A 147 -11.29 5.02 44.45
C GLU A 147 -12.49 4.44 45.23
N THR A 148 -13.69 4.92 44.95
CA THR A 148 -14.95 4.43 45.54
C THR A 148 -15.49 3.16 44.86
N GLY A 149 -14.80 2.63 43.85
CA GLY A 149 -15.24 1.47 43.06
C GLY A 149 -16.29 1.80 41.99
N LYS A 150 -16.66 3.08 41.83
CA LYS A 150 -17.62 3.54 40.80
C LYS A 150 -16.92 3.84 39.48
N LEU A 151 -17.67 3.71 38.40
CA LEU A 151 -17.22 4.07 37.05
C LEU A 151 -17.28 5.60 36.88
N GLU A 152 -16.14 6.21 36.58
CA GLU A 152 -15.97 7.66 36.43
C GLU A 152 -15.54 8.00 35.00
N PHE A 153 -16.37 8.78 34.28
CA PHE A 153 -16.07 9.21 32.93
C PHE A 153 -15.01 10.32 32.92
N THR A 154 -13.96 10.13 32.15
CA THR A 154 -12.72 10.90 32.19
C THR A 154 -12.31 11.29 30.77
N PRO A 155 -12.82 12.41 30.23
CA PRO A 155 -12.52 12.84 28.87
C PRO A 155 -11.04 13.19 28.67
N GLU A 156 -10.32 13.51 29.75
CA GLU A 156 -8.91 13.91 29.75
C GLU A 156 -7.91 12.75 29.51
N ILE A 157 -8.38 11.51 29.38
CA ILE A 157 -7.52 10.38 29.02
C ILE A 157 -6.96 10.54 27.60
N VAL A 158 -7.74 11.18 26.73
CA VAL A 158 -7.43 11.35 25.32
C VAL A 158 -7.37 12.83 24.96
N ASN A 159 -6.50 13.15 24.02
CA ASN A 159 -6.48 14.41 23.30
C ASN A 159 -7.22 14.22 21.98
N GLY A 160 -7.68 15.32 21.36
CA GLY A 160 -8.40 15.29 20.08
C GLY A 160 -7.65 14.67 18.89
N TRP A 161 -6.36 14.36 19.05
CA TRP A 161 -5.49 13.74 18.04
C TRP A 161 -5.11 12.30 18.36
N ASP A 162 -5.65 11.71 19.42
CA ASP A 162 -5.34 10.32 19.74
C ASP A 162 -6.00 9.33 18.81
N THR A 163 -5.36 8.18 18.69
CA THR A 163 -5.75 7.07 17.83
C THR A 163 -5.81 5.80 18.66
N TRP A 164 -6.44 4.75 18.13
CA TRP A 164 -6.42 3.43 18.78
C TRP A 164 -5.01 2.88 19.03
N LYS A 165 -4.03 3.31 18.22
CA LYS A 165 -2.62 2.92 18.34
C LYS A 165 -1.89 3.71 19.43
N SER A 166 -2.21 5.00 19.63
CA SER A 166 -1.61 5.81 20.71
C SER A 166 -2.24 5.53 22.09
N LEU A 167 -3.48 5.05 22.13
CA LEU A 167 -4.22 4.87 23.38
C LEU A 167 -3.51 4.02 24.44
N PRO A 168 -2.95 2.83 24.12
CA PRO A 168 -2.28 2.01 25.13
C PRO A 168 -1.12 2.72 25.82
N LYS A 169 -0.40 3.59 25.09
CA LYS A 169 0.69 4.40 25.66
C LYS A 169 0.13 5.40 26.69
N ARG A 170 -0.92 6.14 26.33
CA ARG A 170 -1.59 7.08 27.26
C ARG A 170 -2.16 6.42 28.50
N VAL A 171 -2.80 5.27 28.31
CA VAL A 171 -3.34 4.47 29.41
C VAL A 171 -2.22 4.04 30.36
N SER A 172 -1.07 3.67 29.81
CA SER A 172 0.12 3.30 30.60
C SER A 172 0.71 4.50 31.34
N GLU A 173 0.79 5.67 30.70
CA GLU A 173 1.22 6.94 31.35
C GLU A 173 0.31 7.35 32.51
N LYS A 174 -1.01 7.09 32.41
CA LYS A 174 -1.98 7.36 33.47
C LYS A 174 -2.05 6.26 34.54
N GLY A 175 -1.48 5.09 34.30
CA GLY A 175 -1.41 3.98 35.25
C GLY A 175 -2.75 3.35 35.66
N LYS A 176 -3.86 3.69 35.01
CA LYS A 176 -5.21 3.18 35.32
C LYS A 176 -5.76 2.34 34.17
N THR A 177 -6.57 1.32 34.49
CA THR A 177 -7.31 0.59 33.45
C THR A 177 -8.42 1.48 32.91
N VAL A 178 -8.49 1.60 31.58
CA VAL A 178 -9.47 2.44 30.89
C VAL A 178 -10.51 1.58 30.18
N TYR A 179 -11.77 1.93 30.38
CA TYR A 179 -12.94 1.34 29.78
C TYR A 179 -13.46 2.29 28.71
N VAL A 180 -13.56 1.80 27.47
CA VAL A 180 -13.99 2.60 26.33
C VAL A 180 -15.40 2.20 25.94
N PHE A 181 -16.30 3.17 25.92
CA PHE A 181 -17.70 2.99 25.58
C PHE A 181 -18.03 3.69 24.27
N ARG A 182 -18.99 3.14 23.54
CA ARG A 182 -19.71 3.83 22.48
C ARG A 182 -21.16 3.93 22.89
N LYS A 183 -21.66 5.16 23.10
CA LYS A 183 -22.95 5.39 23.78
C LYS A 183 -22.95 4.69 25.15
N THR A 184 -23.71 3.62 25.32
CA THR A 184 -23.81 2.84 26.57
C THR A 184 -23.11 1.48 26.50
N GLN A 185 -22.54 1.11 25.35
CA GLN A 185 -21.92 -0.20 25.15
C GLN A 185 -20.41 -0.13 25.41
N LEU A 186 -19.91 -1.01 26.28
CA LEU A 186 -18.48 -1.22 26.46
C LEU A 186 -17.90 -1.90 25.22
N ILE A 187 -17.00 -1.24 24.52
CA ILE A 187 -16.39 -1.76 23.29
C ILE A 187 -14.94 -2.23 23.50
N LYS A 188 -14.26 -1.75 24.54
CA LYS A 188 -12.86 -2.11 24.80
C LYS A 188 -12.46 -1.85 26.24
N VAL A 189 -11.56 -2.69 26.75
CA VAL A 189 -10.85 -2.49 28.02
C VAL A 189 -9.36 -2.46 27.73
N ILE A 190 -8.67 -1.43 28.20
CA ILE A 190 -7.25 -1.22 27.95
C ILE A 190 -6.57 -1.13 29.31
N LYS A 191 -5.66 -2.06 29.56
CA LYS A 191 -4.88 -2.11 30.80
C LYS A 191 -3.55 -1.38 30.58
N PRO A 192 -3.03 -0.69 31.61
CA PRO A 192 -1.70 -0.11 31.56
C PRO A 192 -0.68 -1.25 31.42
N LYS A 193 0.31 -1.08 30.54
CA LYS A 193 1.49 -1.93 30.55
C LYS A 193 2.43 -1.43 31.64
N LYS A 194 3.14 -2.34 32.32
CA LYS A 194 4.29 -1.94 33.12
C LYS A 194 5.29 -1.29 32.15
N LEU A 195 5.61 -0.02 32.38
CA LEU A 195 6.76 0.60 31.74
C LEU A 195 7.98 -0.14 32.30
N GLU A 196 8.71 -0.85 31.43
CA GLU A 196 10.03 -1.36 31.81
C GLU A 196 10.92 -0.16 32.13
N SER A 197 11.51 -0.19 33.33
CA SER A 197 12.38 0.85 33.89
C SER A 197 13.72 0.91 33.19
#